data_AF-A0A496ZID7-F1
#
_entry.id   AF-A0A496ZID7-F1
#
_cell.length_a   1.000
_cell.length_b   1.000
_cell.length_c   1.000
_cell.angle_alpha   90.00
_cell.angle_beta   90.00
_cell.angle_gamma   90.00
#
_symmetry.space_group_name_H-M   'P 1'
#
loop_
_entity.id
_entity.type
_entity.pdbx_description
1 polymer ?
#
loop_
_entity_poly.entity_id
_entity_poly.type
_entity_poly.pdbx_seq_one_letter_code
_entity_poly.pdbx_strand_id
1 'polypeptide(L)'
;MNEQDHQRNDQDRRSNQRVTPDRYYSVQFSVKDLAYIYQFKIRDASAQGLCILVDENSEVLKHLKSGDVIEMKYYLSESMGTTETFKTEIRHVTKDADNRFKGHCQIGLLILE
;
A
#
# COMPACT_ATOMS: atom_id res chain seq x y z
N MET A 1 -14.58 -8.16 -47.76
CA MET A 1 -15.13 -7.98 -46.41
C MET A 1 -13.93 -8.10 -45.47
N ASN A 2 -13.38 -6.98 -45.01
CA ASN A 2 -12.17 -6.94 -44.18
C ASN A 2 -12.59 -6.68 -42.74
N GLU A 3 -12.38 -7.64 -41.86
CA GLU A 3 -12.53 -7.49 -40.42
C GLU A 3 -11.15 -7.21 -39.84
N GLN A 4 -10.90 -5.95 -39.50
CA GLN A 4 -9.72 -5.54 -38.74
C GLN A 4 -10.03 -5.69 -37.25
N ASP A 5 -9.45 -6.71 -36.65
CA ASP A 5 -9.52 -6.99 -35.23
C ASP A 5 -8.64 -5.98 -34.47
N HIS A 6 -9.28 -5.05 -33.75
CA HIS A 6 -8.62 -4.06 -32.91
C HIS A 6 -8.11 -4.75 -31.63
N GLN A 7 -6.86 -5.22 -31.65
CA GLN A 7 -6.16 -5.69 -30.45
C GLN A 7 -6.01 -4.53 -29.45
N ARG A 8 -6.87 -4.50 -28.43
CA ARG A 8 -6.66 -3.70 -27.22
C ARG A 8 -5.44 -4.26 -26.51
N ASN A 9 -4.37 -3.48 -26.53
CA ASN A 9 -3.15 -3.73 -25.81
C ASN A 9 -3.39 -3.43 -24.32
N ASP A 10 -4.14 -4.32 -23.65
CA ASP A 10 -4.21 -4.35 -22.19
C ASP A 10 -2.88 -4.93 -21.70
N GLN A 11 -1.84 -4.10 -21.70
CA GLN A 11 -0.57 -4.43 -21.07
C GLN A 11 -0.87 -4.74 -19.60
N ASP A 12 -0.88 -6.03 -19.30
CA ASP A 12 -0.89 -6.58 -17.97
C ASP A 12 0.33 -6.06 -17.21
N ARG A 13 0.19 -4.88 -16.57
CA ARG A 13 1.20 -4.27 -15.67
C ARG A 13 1.41 -5.10 -14.40
N ARG A 14 0.92 -6.35 -14.33
CA ARG A 14 1.07 -7.27 -13.20
C ARG A 14 2.00 -8.43 -13.54
N SER A 15 3.13 -8.13 -14.18
CA SER A 15 4.20 -9.10 -14.46
C SER A 15 5.10 -9.39 -13.24
N ASN A 16 4.57 -9.35 -12.02
CA ASN A 16 5.36 -9.73 -10.85
C ASN A 16 4.53 -10.60 -9.91
N GLN A 17 5.00 -11.84 -9.71
CA GLN A 17 4.49 -12.77 -8.71
C GLN A 17 4.33 -12.04 -7.37
N ARG A 18 3.13 -12.18 -6.76
CA ARG A 18 2.86 -11.66 -5.41
C ARG A 18 3.80 -12.39 -4.44
N VAL A 19 4.84 -11.70 -3.99
CA VAL A 19 5.72 -12.20 -2.93
C VAL A 19 4.91 -12.07 -1.64
N THR A 20 4.35 -13.21 -1.22
CA THR A 20 3.68 -13.48 0.06
C THR A 20 3.15 -12.26 0.82
N PRO A 21 1.85 -11.94 0.65
CA PRO A 21 1.09 -11.13 1.61
C PRO A 21 0.99 -11.76 3.01
N ASP A 22 1.59 -12.93 3.21
CA ASP A 22 1.26 -13.82 4.30
C ASP A 22 1.98 -13.50 5.60
N ARG A 23 3.15 -12.83 5.57
CA ARG A 23 3.89 -12.58 6.82
C ARG A 23 3.23 -11.52 7.70
N TYR A 24 2.71 -10.44 7.11
CA TYR A 24 2.13 -9.31 7.85
C TYR A 24 0.71 -8.99 7.37
N TYR A 25 -0.24 -8.86 8.29
CA TYR A 25 -1.64 -8.57 7.94
C TYR A 25 -2.03 -7.09 8.11
N SER A 26 -1.30 -6.33 8.94
CA SER A 26 -1.56 -4.90 9.14
C SER A 26 -0.32 -4.13 9.57
N VAL A 27 -0.37 -2.82 9.35
CA VAL A 27 0.66 -1.86 9.80
C VAL A 27 0.04 -0.84 10.73
N GLN A 28 0.83 -0.35 11.68
CA GLN A 28 0.46 0.72 12.60
C GLN A 28 1.58 1.77 12.66
N PHE A 29 1.20 3.04 12.60
CA PHE A 29 2.14 4.16 12.73
C PHE A 29 1.46 5.43 13.21
N SER A 30 2.25 6.36 13.72
CA SER A 30 1.85 7.75 13.96
C SER A 30 2.63 8.68 13.04
N VAL A 31 2.07 9.84 12.76
CA VAL A 31 2.75 10.91 12.02
C VAL A 31 2.94 12.07 12.98
N LYS A 32 4.10 12.75 12.96
CA LYS A 32 4.51 13.72 13.98
C LYS A 32 3.48 14.82 14.27
N ASP A 33 2.68 15.20 13.26
CA ASP A 33 1.69 16.26 13.36
C ASP A 33 0.28 15.78 13.74
N LEU A 34 0.11 14.47 13.99
CA LEU A 34 -1.18 13.86 14.31
C LEU A 34 -1.12 13.17 15.67
N ALA A 35 -2.09 13.49 16.54
CA ALA A 35 -2.22 12.88 17.87
C ALA A 35 -2.76 11.44 17.86
N TYR A 36 -2.90 10.84 16.67
CA TYR A 36 -3.54 9.54 16.48
C TYR A 36 -2.53 8.50 16.01
N ILE A 37 -2.75 7.27 16.47
CA ILE A 37 -2.10 6.09 15.92
C ILE A 37 -3.05 5.51 14.87
N TYR A 38 -2.56 5.37 13.64
CA TYR A 38 -3.31 4.80 12.53
C TYR A 38 -2.95 3.35 12.36
N GLN A 39 -3.93 2.51 12.05
CA GLN A 39 -3.71 1.11 11.68
C GLN A 39 -4.44 0.79 10.39
N PHE A 40 -3.73 0.16 9.45
CA PHE A 40 -4.25 -0.21 8.14
C PHE A 40 -3.98 -1.68 7.84
N LYS A 41 -4.96 -2.35 7.23
CA LYS A 41 -4.76 -3.69 6.69
C LYS A 41 -3.87 -3.61 5.45
N ILE A 42 -2.91 -4.53 5.35
CA ILE A 42 -2.12 -4.71 4.14
C ILE A 42 -3.03 -5.38 3.11
N ARG A 43 -3.07 -4.82 1.90
CA ARG A 43 -3.96 -5.26 0.82
C ARG A 43 -3.25 -6.14 -0.19
N ASP A 44 -2.01 -5.83 -0.49
CA ASP A 44 -1.15 -6.64 -1.34
C ASP A 44 0.31 -6.52 -0.90
N ALA A 45 1.07 -7.55 -1.28
CA ALA A 45 2.51 -7.63 -1.12
C ALA A 45 3.11 -8.13 -2.43
N SER A 46 4.22 -7.52 -2.81
CA SER A 46 4.97 -7.84 -4.02
C SER A 46 6.46 -7.69 -3.77
N ALA A 47 7.29 -8.12 -4.72
CA ALA A 47 8.72 -7.84 -4.67
C ALA A 47 9.05 -6.33 -4.67
N GLN A 48 8.10 -5.47 -5.02
CA GLN A 48 8.26 -4.02 -5.08
C GLN A 48 7.83 -3.32 -3.78
N GLY A 49 7.29 -4.07 -2.81
CA GLY A 49 6.82 -3.55 -1.53
C GLY A 49 5.40 -4.00 -1.16
N LEU A 50 4.91 -3.41 -0.08
CA LEU A 50 3.58 -3.62 0.50
C LEU A 50 2.63 -2.49 0.09
N CYS A 51 1.33 -2.72 0.26
CA CYS A 51 0.31 -1.74 -0.10
C CYS A 51 -0.79 -1.65 0.97
N ILE A 52 -1.21 -0.43 1.27
CA ILE A 52 -2.38 -0.14 2.11
C ILE A 52 -3.37 0.77 1.37
N LEU A 53 -4.63 0.73 1.80
CA LEU A 53 -5.67 1.65 1.35
C LEU A 53 -6.05 2.60 2.48
N VAL A 54 -6.13 3.88 2.15
CA VAL A 54 -6.48 4.97 3.07
C VAL A 54 -7.66 5.72 2.47
N ASP A 55 -8.66 6.06 3.29
CA ASP A 55 -9.77 6.92 2.85
C ASP A 55 -9.22 8.25 2.32
N GLU A 56 -9.72 8.71 1.16
CA GLU A 56 -9.23 9.92 0.49
C GLU A 56 -9.44 11.21 1.30
N ASN A 57 -10.37 11.19 2.26
CA ASN A 57 -10.68 12.28 3.16
C ASN A 57 -9.98 12.11 4.52
N SER A 58 -9.20 11.04 4.73
CA SER A 58 -8.47 10.83 5.96
C SER A 58 -7.39 11.89 6.17
N GLU A 59 -7.35 12.48 7.36
CA GLU A 59 -6.32 13.49 7.71
C GLU A 59 -4.91 12.94 7.52
N VAL A 60 -4.66 11.66 7.83
CA VAL A 60 -3.32 11.06 7.68
C VAL A 60 -2.77 11.20 6.27
N LEU A 61 -3.63 11.16 5.25
CA LEU A 61 -3.22 11.25 3.85
C LEU A 61 -2.58 12.60 3.53
N LYS A 62 -3.00 13.67 4.22
CA LYS A 62 -2.42 15.02 4.05
C LYS A 62 -0.98 15.11 4.56
N HIS A 63 -0.57 14.18 5.41
CA HIS A 63 0.76 14.11 6.01
C HIS A 63 1.63 12.98 5.44
N LEU A 64 1.14 12.22 4.46
CA LEU A 64 1.91 11.18 3.78
C LEU A 64 2.37 11.68 2.40
N LYS A 65 3.68 11.74 2.19
CA LYS A 65 4.29 12.10 0.90
C LYS A 65 5.23 11.01 0.43
N SER A 66 5.35 10.88 -0.89
CA SER A 66 6.33 9.95 -1.47
C SER A 66 7.76 10.35 -1.08
N GLY A 67 8.54 9.38 -0.64
CA GLY A 67 9.88 9.55 -0.07
C GLY A 67 9.92 9.71 1.46
N ASP A 68 8.78 9.88 2.13
CA ASP A 68 8.74 9.95 3.60
C ASP A 68 9.16 8.60 4.19
N VAL A 69 10.02 8.64 5.22
CA VAL A 69 10.43 7.46 5.98
C VAL A 69 9.81 7.52 7.38
N ILE A 70 8.97 6.55 7.68
CA ILE A 70 8.18 6.48 8.91
C ILE A 70 8.50 5.16 9.61
N GLU A 71 8.68 5.21 10.93
CA GLU A 71 8.77 4.00 11.74
C GLU A 71 7.36 3.38 11.87
N MET A 72 7.22 2.14 11.41
CA MET A 72 5.95 1.43 11.41
C MET A 72 6.06 0.10 12.15
N LYS A 73 5.01 -0.25 12.89
CA LYS A 73 4.82 -1.57 13.50
C LYS A 73 4.04 -2.47 12.55
N TYR A 74 4.57 -3.64 12.26
CA TYR A 74 3.98 -4.65 11.40
C TYR A 74 3.49 -5.81 12.24
N TYR A 75 2.21 -6.15 12.10
CA TYR A 75 1.59 -7.25 12.82
C TYR A 75 1.71 -8.54 12.02
N LEU A 76 2.27 -9.58 12.65
CA LEU A 76 2.48 -10.88 12.01
C LEU A 76 1.16 -11.63 11.85
N SER A 77 0.98 -12.32 10.72
CA SER A 77 -0.23 -13.12 10.48
C SER A 77 -0.24 -14.44 11.28
N GLU A 78 0.93 -14.98 11.59
CA GLU A 78 1.08 -16.30 12.22
C GLU A 78 0.87 -16.28 13.74
N SER A 79 0.99 -15.12 14.38
CA SER A 79 0.85 -14.99 15.83
C SER A 79 0.10 -13.71 16.22
N MET A 80 -1.03 -13.91 16.89
CA MET A 80 -1.88 -12.83 17.38
C MET A 80 -1.10 -11.94 18.34
N GLY A 81 -0.84 -10.70 17.93
CA GLY A 81 -0.24 -9.66 18.76
C GLY A 81 1.29 -9.55 18.69
N THR A 82 1.97 -10.40 17.93
CA THR A 82 3.41 -10.19 17.67
C THR A 82 3.59 -9.09 16.64
N THR A 83 4.53 -8.19 16.94
CA THR A 83 4.85 -7.06 16.05
C THR A 83 6.35 -6.96 15.83
N GLU A 84 6.72 -6.56 14.61
CA GLU A 84 8.07 -6.13 14.26
C GLU A 84 8.04 -4.65 13.90
N THR A 85 9.10 -3.91 14.19
CA THR A 85 9.17 -2.47 13.90
C THR A 85 10.23 -2.21 12.84
N PHE A 86 9.86 -1.49 11.78
CA PHE A 86 10.76 -1.16 10.69
C PHE A 86 10.64 0.30 10.27
N LYS A 87 11.74 0.87 9.79
CA LYS A 87 11.68 2.08 8.98
C LYS A 87 11.05 1.72 7.64
N THR A 88 10.08 2.52 7.20
CA THR A 88 9.32 2.25 5.97
C THR A 88 9.24 3.52 5.14
N GLU A 89 9.64 3.43 3.87
CA GLU A 89 9.49 4.50 2.89
C GLU A 89 8.08 4.45 2.26
N ILE A 90 7.42 5.61 2.18
CA ILE A 90 6.24 5.80 1.36
C ILE A 90 6.69 5.91 -0.11
N ARG A 91 6.45 4.88 -0.91
CA ARG A 91 6.91 4.81 -2.31
C ARG A 91 6.07 5.65 -3.25
N HIS A 92 4.76 5.57 -3.10
CA HIS A 92 3.81 6.31 -3.92
C HIS A 92 2.48 6.49 -3.18
N VAL A 93 1.83 7.61 -3.47
CA VAL A 93 0.46 7.92 -3.03
C VAL A 93 -0.38 8.07 -4.30
N THR A 94 -1.15 7.05 -4.64
CA THR A 94 -1.93 6.99 -5.89
C THR A 94 -3.41 7.13 -5.58
N LYS A 95 -4.01 8.23 -6.04
CA LYS A 95 -5.46 8.36 -6.11
C LYS A 95 -5.96 7.44 -7.20
N ASP A 96 -6.99 6.65 -6.91
CA ASP A 96 -7.47 5.69 -7.87
C ASP A 96 -8.21 6.37 -9.03
N ALA A 97 -7.47 6.68 -10.10
CA ALA A 97 -8.01 7.28 -11.31
C ALA A 97 -9.00 6.36 -12.04
N ASP A 98 -8.88 5.04 -11.84
CA ASP A 98 -9.70 4.01 -12.49
C ASP A 98 -10.89 3.59 -11.62
N ASN A 99 -11.09 4.24 -10.46
CA ASN A 99 -12.23 4.02 -9.56
C ASN A 99 -12.39 2.57 -9.04
N ARG A 100 -11.32 1.77 -9.04
CA ARG A 100 -11.32 0.38 -8.54
C ARG A 100 -11.48 0.31 -7.00
N PHE A 101 -11.09 1.37 -6.32
CA PHE A 101 -11.10 1.60 -4.88
C PHE A 101 -11.73 2.97 -4.63
N LYS A 102 -12.98 3.14 -5.06
CA LYS A 102 -13.75 4.38 -4.91
C LYS A 102 -13.63 4.94 -3.49
N GLY A 103 -13.27 6.22 -3.37
CA GLY A 103 -13.10 6.91 -2.09
C GLY A 103 -11.82 6.58 -1.33
N HIS A 104 -10.88 5.84 -1.93
CA HIS A 104 -9.63 5.44 -1.28
C HIS A 104 -8.41 5.75 -2.15
N CYS A 105 -7.29 6.03 -1.47
CA CYS A 105 -5.98 6.18 -2.04
C CYS A 105 -5.13 4.94 -1.74
N GLN A 106 -4.36 4.51 -2.74
CA GLN A 106 -3.38 3.43 -2.61
C GLN A 106 -2.05 4.00 -2.17
N ILE A 107 -1.49 3.47 -1.09
CA ILE A 107 -0.18 3.86 -0.57
C ILE A 107 0.77 2.69 -0.68
N GLY A 108 1.82 2.86 -1.49
CA GLY A 108 2.91 1.89 -1.60
C GLY A 108 3.92 2.09 -0.47
N LEU A 109 4.36 0.99 0.13
CA LEU A 109 5.25 0.94 1.28
C LEU A 109 6.48 0.08 0.94
N LEU A 110 7.67 0.54 1.31
CA LEU A 110 8.91 -0.23 1.22
C LEU A 110 9.58 -0.29 2.59
N ILE A 111 9.71 -1.51 3.14
CA ILE A 111 10.49 -1.73 4.36
C ILE A 111 11.97 -1.47 4.05
N LEU A 112 12.60 -0.63 4.85
CA LEU A 112 14.03 -0.35 4.80
C LEU A 112 14.70 -1.14 5.94
N GLU A 113 15.61 -2.04 5.59
CA GLU A 113 16.42 -2.82 6.53
C GLU A 113 17.41 -1.95 7.33
#